data_AF-A0A2A4PBY0-F1
#
_entry.id   AF-A0A2A4PBY0-F1
#
_cell.length_a   1.000
_cell.length_b   1.000
_cell.length_c   1.000
_cell.angle_alpha   90.00
_cell.angle_beta   90.00
_cell.angle_gamma   90.00
#
_symmetry.space_group_name_H-M   'P 1'
#
loop_
_entity.id
_entity.type
_entity.pdbx_description
1 polymer ?
#
loop_
_entity_poly.entity_id
_entity_poly.type
_entity_poly.pdbx_seq_one_letter_code
_entity_poly.pdbx_strand_id
1 'polypeptide(L)'
;EDMLVWHERLGIATAVGATLCAILHARRNETGYRACLALTIGTLIPAGHIGGNMTHGEGFLIEPFTASANAENEEFVSMATDDPDPDAVDTPILASYEEHLAPLLKARCSACHGKRKQKGELRLDSPDWISIGGEGGEVLTPGDPDDSEMIIRLSLPLDDEDHMPPENKRQPTAAELDLVRAWIAAGASFTAPFPLAEGAELPAIPLVEEEEKLGPAPADAIAALRNKLVHVQVVAADTNELWVDFSAVCDQIGDREVLSLLAPLEDHIADLTLSRTRISDKAMVLVGDMLRLRRLDLRQTDITDVGLAELNGHETLEELNLSQTKLNANALETLLSLNQLQKVWLWDSGLEVDSDTLPQAAVGVVIDNAEITAIGTAIPAPAVVPAVASLDPINTACPVTGKPVDPNYSVVFEGQVIAFCCPNCPKTFWNEPDAFRVKLP
;
A
#
# COMPACT_ATOMS: atom_id res chain seq x y z
N GLU A 1 9.48 -37.35 4.54
CA GLU A 1 9.72 -37.70 3.11
C GLU A 1 8.49 -38.28 2.44
N ASP A 2 7.74 -39.18 3.08
CA ASP A 2 6.59 -39.85 2.43
C ASP A 2 5.47 -38.91 1.95
N MET A 3 5.08 -37.88 2.72
CA MET A 3 3.97 -36.99 2.33
C MET A 3 4.26 -36.13 1.08
N LEU A 4 5.50 -35.64 0.94
CA LEU A 4 5.91 -34.85 -0.24
C LEU A 4 5.85 -35.70 -1.52
N VAL A 5 6.32 -36.95 -1.45
CA VAL A 5 6.28 -37.89 -2.59
C VAL A 5 4.85 -38.24 -2.96
N TRP A 6 3.96 -38.41 -1.98
CA TRP A 6 2.53 -38.65 -2.23
C TRP A 6 1.85 -37.45 -2.86
N HIS A 7 2.14 -36.23 -2.39
CA HIS A 7 1.60 -35.00 -2.96
C HIS A 7 2.05 -34.81 -4.42
N GLU A 8 3.34 -35.01 -4.71
CA GLU A 8 3.89 -34.92 -6.07
C GLU A 8 3.19 -35.90 -7.02
N ARG A 9 3.04 -37.17 -6.61
CA ARG A 9 2.40 -38.22 -7.44
C ARG A 9 0.92 -37.96 -7.67
N LEU A 10 0.20 -37.44 -6.67
CA LEU A 10 -1.20 -37.05 -6.82
C LEU A 10 -1.36 -35.84 -7.76
N GLY A 11 -0.46 -34.86 -7.66
CA GLY A 11 -0.42 -33.71 -8.57
C GLY A 11 -0.22 -34.13 -10.04
N ILE A 12 0.73 -35.03 -10.30
CA ILE A 12 0.96 -35.59 -11.65
C ILE A 12 -0.29 -36.34 -12.15
N ALA A 13 -0.92 -37.16 -11.29
CA ALA A 13 -2.13 -37.91 -11.66
C ALA A 13 -3.28 -36.97 -12.02
N THR A 14 -3.47 -35.88 -11.28
CA THR A 14 -4.51 -34.87 -11.56
C THR A 14 -4.23 -34.12 -12.87
N ALA A 15 -2.98 -33.76 -13.16
CA ALA A 15 -2.63 -33.10 -14.43
C ALA A 15 -2.88 -34.00 -15.65
N VAL A 16 -2.55 -35.30 -15.55
CA VAL A 16 -2.84 -36.30 -16.59
C VAL A 16 -4.35 -36.50 -16.75
N GLY A 17 -5.08 -36.61 -15.64
CA GLY A 17 -6.54 -36.74 -15.63
C GLY A 17 -7.25 -35.55 -16.29
N ALA A 18 -6.82 -34.32 -15.99
CA ALA A 18 -7.35 -33.10 -16.60
C ALA A 18 -7.10 -33.06 -18.12
N THR A 19 -5.90 -33.47 -18.56
CA THR A 19 -5.55 -33.55 -19.98
C THR A 19 -6.41 -34.58 -20.71
N LEU A 20 -6.65 -35.75 -20.11
CA LEU A 20 -7.54 -36.77 -20.65
C LEU A 20 -9.00 -36.30 -20.70
N CYS A 21 -9.47 -35.55 -19.69
CA CYS A 21 -10.79 -34.93 -19.70
C CYS A 21 -10.93 -33.97 -20.89
N ALA A 22 -9.94 -33.10 -21.13
CA ALA A 22 -9.96 -32.17 -22.26
C ALA A 22 -10.02 -32.91 -23.62
N ILE A 23 -9.26 -33.99 -23.77
CA ILE A 23 -9.27 -34.83 -24.99
C ILE A 23 -10.64 -35.52 -25.18
N LEU A 24 -11.22 -36.07 -24.12
CA LEU A 24 -12.51 -36.76 -24.18
C LEU A 24 -13.66 -35.79 -24.45
N HIS A 25 -13.60 -34.59 -23.90
CA HIS A 25 -14.52 -33.50 -24.19
C HIS A 25 -14.42 -33.05 -25.66
N ALA A 26 -13.19 -32.85 -26.17
CA ALA A 26 -12.96 -32.50 -27.58
C ALA A 26 -13.47 -33.59 -28.55
N ARG A 27 -13.46 -34.86 -28.13
CA ARG A 27 -14.01 -36.00 -28.90
C ARG A 27 -15.51 -36.20 -28.72
N ARG A 28 -16.21 -35.33 -27.99
CA ARG A 28 -17.65 -35.42 -27.66
C ARG A 28 -18.05 -36.76 -27.02
N ASN A 29 -17.15 -37.40 -26.28
CA ASN A 29 -17.44 -38.62 -25.53
C ASN A 29 -17.87 -38.28 -24.10
N GLU A 30 -19.15 -37.96 -23.93
CA GLU A 30 -19.72 -37.49 -22.66
C GLU A 30 -19.59 -38.51 -21.52
N THR A 31 -19.83 -39.79 -21.78
CA THR A 31 -19.73 -40.84 -20.75
C THR A 31 -18.29 -41.02 -20.27
N GLY A 32 -17.34 -41.04 -21.21
CA GLY A 32 -15.91 -41.14 -20.89
C GLY A 32 -15.41 -39.89 -20.16
N TYR A 33 -15.83 -38.71 -20.61
CA TYR A 33 -15.51 -37.44 -19.98
C TYR A 33 -15.99 -37.39 -18.53
N ARG A 34 -17.26 -37.74 -18.27
CA ARG A 34 -17.83 -37.73 -16.91
C ARG A 34 -17.13 -38.72 -15.97
N ALA A 35 -16.79 -39.92 -16.47
CA ALA A 35 -16.05 -40.90 -15.69
C ALA A 35 -14.60 -40.43 -15.38
N CYS A 36 -13.91 -39.86 -16.37
CA CYS A 36 -12.57 -39.32 -16.21
C CYS A 36 -12.55 -38.11 -15.26
N LEU A 37 -13.57 -37.25 -15.34
CA LEU A 37 -13.73 -36.09 -14.48
C LEU A 37 -13.94 -36.50 -13.02
N ALA A 38 -14.82 -37.48 -12.77
CA ALA A 38 -15.04 -38.00 -11.41
C ALA A 38 -13.76 -38.57 -10.79
N LEU A 39 -12.96 -39.31 -11.58
CA LEU A 39 -11.67 -39.84 -11.14
C LEU A 39 -10.65 -38.73 -10.86
N THR A 40 -10.60 -37.70 -11.71
CA THR A 40 -9.68 -36.56 -11.55
C THR A 40 -10.03 -35.71 -10.32
N ILE A 41 -11.31 -35.50 -10.05
CA ILE A 41 -11.78 -34.85 -8.82
C ILE A 41 -11.36 -35.68 -7.59
N GLY A 42 -11.49 -37.00 -7.68
CA GLY A 42 -11.07 -37.92 -6.61
C GLY A 42 -9.58 -37.85 -6.26
N THR A 43 -8.69 -37.51 -7.21
CA THR A 43 -7.27 -37.30 -6.92
C THR A 43 -6.95 -35.86 -6.49
N LEU A 44 -7.73 -34.88 -6.94
CA LEU A 44 -7.55 -33.47 -6.60
C LEU A 44 -7.81 -33.20 -5.10
N ILE A 45 -8.86 -33.78 -4.52
CA ILE A 45 -9.23 -33.56 -3.10
C ILE A 45 -8.09 -33.95 -2.14
N PRO A 46 -7.53 -35.18 -2.18
CA PRO A 46 -6.43 -35.55 -1.30
C PRO A 46 -5.12 -34.80 -1.65
N ALA A 47 -4.88 -34.46 -2.92
CA ALA A 47 -3.73 -33.65 -3.31
C ALA A 47 -3.77 -32.27 -2.65
N GLY A 48 -4.94 -31.61 -2.70
CA GLY A 48 -5.17 -30.31 -2.07
C GLY A 48 -5.10 -30.39 -0.55
N HIS A 49 -5.69 -31.41 0.07
CA HIS A 49 -5.64 -31.60 1.52
C HIS A 49 -4.20 -31.81 2.03
N ILE A 50 -3.41 -32.67 1.38
CA ILE A 50 -2.01 -32.89 1.77
C ILE A 50 -1.17 -31.63 1.51
N GLY A 51 -1.42 -30.92 0.40
CA GLY A 51 -0.74 -29.65 0.11
C GLY A 51 -1.03 -28.57 1.14
N GLY A 52 -2.29 -28.46 1.58
CA GLY A 52 -2.71 -27.57 2.67
C GLY A 52 -2.03 -27.93 3.98
N ASN A 53 -2.08 -29.20 4.38
CA ASN A 53 -1.45 -29.67 5.61
C ASN A 53 0.08 -29.45 5.63
N MET A 54 0.76 -29.51 4.49
CA MET A 54 2.20 -29.27 4.39
C MET A 54 2.59 -27.79 4.53
N THR A 55 1.69 -26.88 4.18
CA THR A 55 1.98 -25.43 4.15
C THR A 55 1.39 -24.69 5.34
N HIS A 56 0.28 -25.17 5.90
CA HIS A 56 -0.48 -24.51 6.96
C HIS A 56 -0.73 -25.40 8.19
N GLY A 57 -0.20 -26.64 8.24
CA GLY A 57 -0.38 -27.56 9.36
C GLY A 57 -1.69 -28.37 9.29
N GLU A 58 -1.80 -29.41 10.13
CA GLU A 58 -3.00 -30.26 10.18
C GLU A 58 -4.19 -29.47 10.75
N GLY A 59 -5.35 -29.55 10.09
CA GLY A 59 -6.60 -28.95 10.60
C GLY A 59 -6.96 -27.58 10.02
N PHE A 60 -6.06 -26.93 9.27
CA PHE A 60 -6.26 -25.60 8.66
C PHE A 60 -7.61 -25.41 7.93
N LEU A 61 -8.09 -26.44 7.22
CA LEU A 61 -9.34 -26.35 6.46
C LEU A 61 -10.59 -26.59 7.31
N ILE A 62 -10.45 -27.18 8.50
CA ILE A 62 -11.56 -27.62 9.34
C ILE A 62 -11.67 -26.80 10.63
N GLU A 63 -10.58 -26.19 11.09
CA GLU A 63 -10.53 -25.31 12.26
C GLU A 63 -11.65 -24.25 12.30
N PRO A 64 -11.94 -23.50 11.22
CA PRO A 64 -13.01 -22.51 11.21
C PRO A 64 -14.40 -23.15 11.39
N PHE A 65 -14.58 -24.37 10.86
CA PHE A 65 -15.84 -25.10 10.93
C PHE A 65 -16.02 -25.81 12.27
N THR A 66 -14.94 -26.32 12.88
CA THR A 66 -14.98 -26.92 14.21
C THR A 66 -15.11 -25.86 15.30
N ALA A 67 -14.49 -24.68 15.12
CA ALA A 67 -14.69 -23.53 15.99
C ALA A 67 -16.15 -23.05 15.96
N SER A 68 -16.79 -23.05 14.78
CA SER A 68 -18.20 -22.71 14.64
C SER A 68 -19.15 -23.82 15.11
N ALA A 69 -18.80 -25.09 14.97
CA ALA A 69 -19.63 -26.22 15.43
C ALA A 69 -19.58 -26.41 16.95
N ASN A 70 -18.47 -26.03 17.59
CA ASN A 70 -18.33 -26.07 19.05
C ASN A 70 -18.92 -24.83 19.74
N ALA A 71 -19.23 -23.75 18.99
CA ALA A 71 -19.82 -22.54 19.53
C ALA A 71 -21.33 -22.66 19.87
N GLU A 72 -22.02 -23.70 19.39
CA GLU A 72 -23.47 -23.88 19.59
C GLU A 72 -23.85 -24.88 20.70
N ASN A 73 -22.86 -25.53 21.35
CA ASN A 73 -23.11 -26.62 22.31
C ASN A 73 -22.67 -26.34 23.76
N GLU A 74 -22.48 -25.08 24.14
CA GLU A 74 -22.30 -24.71 25.55
C GLU A 74 -23.45 -23.86 26.07
N GLU A 75 -24.57 -24.52 26.39
CA GLU A 75 -25.41 -24.11 27.51
C GLU A 75 -26.13 -25.33 28.10
N PHE A 76 -25.50 -26.03 29.06
CA PHE A 76 -26.15 -26.48 30.29
C PHE A 76 -25.13 -27.10 31.24
N VAL A 77 -24.77 -26.36 32.29
CA VAL A 77 -24.18 -26.95 33.49
C VAL A 77 -25.23 -27.87 34.13
N SER A 78 -24.91 -29.16 34.25
CA SER A 78 -25.49 -29.98 35.30
C SER A 78 -24.39 -30.73 36.03
N MET A 79 -24.23 -30.37 37.30
CA MET A 79 -23.57 -31.14 38.34
C MET A 79 -23.83 -32.65 38.20
N ALA A 80 -22.77 -33.45 38.19
CA ALA A 80 -22.46 -34.43 39.24
C ALA A 80 -21.42 -35.46 38.74
N THR A 81 -20.51 -35.85 39.64
CA THR A 81 -19.55 -36.99 39.57
C THR A 81 -18.42 -36.81 38.54
N ASP A 82 -17.13 -36.91 38.84
CA ASP A 82 -16.36 -37.49 39.94
C ASP A 82 -15.01 -36.76 40.06
N ASP A 83 -14.44 -36.77 41.27
CA ASP A 83 -13.10 -36.37 41.75
C ASP A 83 -12.17 -35.44 40.92
N PRO A 84 -11.60 -34.36 41.52
CA PRO A 84 -10.56 -33.58 40.86
C PRO A 84 -9.25 -34.38 40.82
N ASP A 85 -8.74 -34.60 39.62
CA ASP A 85 -7.35 -35.01 39.39
C ASP A 85 -6.41 -33.88 39.85
N PRO A 86 -5.55 -34.09 40.86
CA PRO A 86 -4.70 -33.03 41.40
C PRO A 86 -3.48 -32.70 40.51
N ASP A 87 -3.29 -33.36 39.36
CA ASP A 87 -2.08 -33.27 38.55
C ASP A 87 -2.31 -32.72 37.12
N ALA A 88 -3.37 -31.94 36.88
CA ALA A 88 -3.50 -31.16 35.64
C ALA A 88 -2.44 -30.04 35.62
N VAL A 89 -1.26 -30.36 35.09
CA VAL A 89 -0.15 -29.42 34.92
C VAL A 89 -0.58 -28.29 34.00
N ASP A 90 -0.66 -27.08 34.55
CA ASP A 90 -0.78 -25.82 33.81
C ASP A 90 0.33 -25.72 32.76
N THR A 91 0.03 -26.08 31.51
CA THR A 91 0.97 -25.85 30.41
C THR A 91 1.05 -24.34 30.16
N PRO A 92 2.23 -23.72 30.27
CA PRO A 92 2.37 -22.28 30.07
C PRO A 92 2.02 -21.92 28.63
N ILE A 93 1.25 -20.83 28.48
CA ILE A 93 0.91 -20.27 27.17
C ILE A 93 2.21 -19.80 26.51
N LEU A 94 2.47 -20.31 25.29
CA LEU A 94 3.64 -19.93 24.49
C LEU A 94 3.26 -18.80 23.53
N ALA A 95 3.97 -17.68 23.64
CA ALA A 95 3.90 -16.58 22.70
C ALA A 95 5.08 -16.61 21.72
N SER A 96 4.94 -15.93 20.59
CA SER A 96 5.95 -15.86 19.53
C SER A 96 6.22 -14.41 19.14
N TYR A 97 7.44 -14.10 18.71
CA TYR A 97 7.78 -12.75 18.25
C TYR A 97 6.92 -12.34 17.05
N GLU A 98 6.84 -13.17 16.01
CA GLU A 98 6.20 -12.82 14.74
C GLU A 98 4.69 -12.60 14.88
N GLU A 99 3.99 -13.45 15.62
CA GLU A 99 2.53 -13.39 15.71
C GLU A 99 2.07 -12.41 16.79
N HIS A 100 2.84 -12.24 17.87
CA HIS A 100 2.39 -11.51 19.04
C HIS A 100 3.13 -10.19 19.27
N LEU A 101 4.45 -10.20 19.19
CA LEU A 101 5.26 -9.03 19.54
C LEU A 101 5.45 -8.07 18.37
N ALA A 102 5.69 -8.58 17.16
CA ALA A 102 5.93 -7.76 15.98
C ALA A 102 4.74 -6.85 15.62
N PRO A 103 3.47 -7.32 15.65
CA PRO A 103 2.31 -6.45 15.42
C PRO A 103 2.16 -5.40 16.51
N LEU A 104 2.46 -5.75 17.77
CA LEU A 104 2.44 -4.82 18.90
C LEU A 104 3.47 -3.70 18.71
N LEU A 105 4.73 -4.05 18.39
CA LEU A 105 5.79 -3.08 18.10
C LEU A 105 5.42 -2.19 16.90
N LYS A 106 4.83 -2.77 15.86
CA LYS A 106 4.34 -2.01 14.70
C LYS A 106 3.25 -0.99 15.08
N ALA A 107 2.30 -1.40 15.92
CA ALA A 107 1.16 -0.58 16.33
C ALA A 107 1.52 0.53 17.33
N ARG A 108 2.48 0.28 18.23
CA ARG A 108 2.81 1.18 19.35
C ARG A 108 4.11 1.95 19.17
N CYS A 109 5.08 1.41 18.44
CA CYS A 109 6.47 1.90 18.44
C CYS A 109 6.94 2.41 17.06
N SER A 110 6.62 1.70 15.98
CA SER A 110 7.19 1.95 14.64
C SER A 110 6.81 3.28 13.99
N ALA A 111 5.76 3.97 14.47
CA ALA A 111 5.39 5.30 13.98
C ALA A 111 6.49 6.36 14.25
N CYS A 112 7.26 6.19 15.34
CA CYS A 112 8.37 7.09 15.70
C CYS A 112 9.75 6.43 15.65
N HIS A 113 9.81 5.09 15.69
CA HIS A 113 11.03 4.28 15.66
C HIS A 113 10.97 3.26 14.51
N GLY A 114 10.74 3.72 13.29
CA GLY A 114 10.64 2.88 12.09
C GLY A 114 11.40 3.47 10.91
N LYS A 115 11.30 2.84 9.72
CA LYS A 115 12.04 3.29 8.52
C LYS A 115 11.84 4.78 8.18
N ARG A 116 10.62 5.29 8.33
CA ARG A 116 10.23 6.68 8.00
C ARG A 116 10.72 7.71 9.02
N LYS A 117 10.76 7.34 10.30
CA LYS A 117 11.10 8.24 11.41
C LYS A 117 11.90 7.47 12.45
N GLN A 118 13.07 7.97 12.81
CA GLN A 118 14.05 7.28 13.67
C GLN A 118 14.42 8.19 14.85
N LYS A 119 13.47 8.42 15.76
CA LYS A 119 13.75 9.20 16.98
C LYS A 119 14.81 8.46 17.82
N GLY A 120 15.81 9.19 18.31
CA GLY A 120 16.93 8.61 19.06
C GLY A 120 17.73 7.57 18.27
N GLU A 121 17.76 7.70 16.93
CA GLU A 121 18.41 6.77 15.99
C GLU A 121 17.95 5.30 16.12
N LEU A 122 16.82 5.07 16.77
CA LEU A 122 16.29 3.75 17.09
C LEU A 122 15.28 3.29 16.04
N ARG A 123 15.40 2.02 15.65
CA ARG A 123 14.46 1.32 14.76
C ARG A 123 13.96 0.01 15.39
N LEU A 124 12.65 -0.08 15.52
CA LEU A 124 11.91 -1.20 16.13
C LEU A 124 11.03 -1.94 15.10
N ASP A 125 11.18 -1.63 13.80
CA ASP A 125 10.38 -2.22 12.73
C ASP A 125 10.93 -3.56 12.19
N SER A 126 12.12 -3.97 12.63
CA SER A 126 12.76 -5.21 12.16
C SER A 126 13.75 -5.76 13.20
N PRO A 127 13.84 -7.10 13.34
CA PRO A 127 14.78 -7.76 14.26
C PRO A 127 16.23 -7.30 14.14
N ASP A 128 16.71 -7.14 12.91
CA ASP A 128 18.09 -6.73 12.62
C ASP A 128 18.39 -5.35 13.21
N TRP A 129 17.41 -4.45 13.15
CA TRP A 129 17.54 -3.08 13.63
C TRP A 129 17.34 -2.97 15.14
N ILE A 130 16.44 -3.76 15.71
CA ILE A 130 16.25 -3.83 17.17
C ILE A 130 17.55 -4.24 17.87
N SER A 131 18.31 -5.17 17.26
CA SER A 131 19.58 -5.67 17.80
C SER A 131 20.73 -4.66 17.71
N ILE A 132 20.62 -3.62 16.86
CA ILE A 132 21.64 -2.57 16.72
C ILE A 132 21.51 -1.53 17.84
N GLY A 133 20.28 -1.29 18.32
CA GLY A 133 20.01 -0.28 19.34
C GLY A 133 19.82 1.13 18.76
N GLY A 134 19.95 2.14 19.62
CA GLY A 134 19.80 3.56 19.25
C GLY A 134 20.94 4.44 19.78
N GLU A 135 20.70 5.75 19.84
CA GLU A 135 21.66 6.75 20.35
C GLU A 135 22.13 6.46 21.78
N GLY A 136 21.24 5.88 22.61
CA GLY A 136 21.54 5.43 23.98
C GLY A 136 22.29 4.09 24.09
N GLY A 137 22.60 3.44 22.97
CA GLY A 137 23.22 2.11 22.93
C GLY A 137 22.20 0.97 22.82
N GLU A 138 22.48 -0.14 23.49
CA GLU A 138 21.66 -1.35 23.45
C GLU A 138 20.30 -1.11 24.11
N VAL A 139 19.22 -1.53 23.45
CA VAL A 139 17.83 -1.24 23.87
C VAL A 139 17.23 -2.37 24.69
N LEU A 140 17.79 -3.56 24.52
CA LEU A 140 17.32 -4.81 25.13
C LEU A 140 18.50 -5.46 25.83
N THR A 141 18.30 -5.88 27.07
CA THR A 141 19.25 -6.69 27.82
C THR A 141 18.66 -8.11 27.89
N PRO A 142 19.05 -9.05 27.01
CA PRO A 142 18.43 -10.37 26.95
C PRO A 142 18.53 -11.10 28.29
N GLY A 143 17.38 -11.53 28.81
CA GLY A 143 17.26 -12.21 30.11
C GLY A 143 17.04 -11.28 31.31
N ASP A 144 17.18 -9.95 31.15
CA ASP A 144 16.94 -8.97 32.21
C ASP A 144 15.98 -7.86 31.73
N PRO A 145 14.67 -8.01 31.97
CA PRO A 145 13.68 -7.01 31.58
C PRO A 145 13.85 -5.68 32.31
N ASP A 146 14.27 -5.70 33.58
CA ASP A 146 14.29 -4.49 34.40
C ASP A 146 15.53 -3.62 34.10
N ASP A 147 16.60 -4.21 33.54
CA ASP A 147 17.78 -3.51 33.03
C ASP A 147 17.66 -3.13 31.53
N SER A 148 16.58 -3.53 30.86
CA SER A 148 16.37 -3.21 29.45
C SER A 148 15.83 -1.78 29.28
N GLU A 149 16.55 -0.95 28.53
CA GLU A 149 16.19 0.45 28.28
C GLU A 149 14.76 0.59 27.74
N MET A 150 14.30 -0.35 26.91
CA MET A 150 12.91 -0.39 26.43
C MET A 150 11.89 -0.41 27.58
N ILE A 151 12.08 -1.27 28.59
CA ILE A 151 11.15 -1.40 29.72
C ILE A 151 11.27 -0.22 30.67
N ILE A 152 12.48 0.28 30.88
CA ILE A 152 12.74 1.47 31.71
C ILE A 152 11.90 2.63 31.18
N ARG A 153 12.01 2.93 29.88
CA ARG A 153 11.30 4.04 29.22
C ARG A 153 9.78 3.89 29.24
N LEU A 154 9.28 2.66 29.09
CA LEU A 154 7.84 2.35 29.17
C LEU A 154 7.29 2.48 30.61
N SER A 155 8.15 2.35 31.62
CA SER A 155 7.78 2.36 33.04
C SER A 155 7.99 3.72 33.72
N LEU A 156 8.56 4.71 33.01
CA LEU A 156 8.72 6.07 33.53
C LEU A 156 7.35 6.74 33.78
N PRO A 157 7.28 7.75 34.66
CA PRO A 157 6.09 8.60 34.79
C PRO A 157 5.70 9.26 33.47
N LEU A 158 4.39 9.43 33.22
CA LEU A 158 3.88 9.99 31.94
C LEU A 158 4.34 11.44 31.67
N ASP A 159 4.71 12.17 32.72
CA ASP A 159 5.19 13.55 32.67
C ASP A 159 6.72 13.66 32.45
N ASP A 160 7.42 12.53 32.39
CA ASP A 160 8.85 12.48 32.12
C ASP A 160 9.14 12.66 30.62
N GLU A 161 10.15 13.47 30.28
CA GLU A 161 10.53 13.74 28.88
C GLU A 161 11.09 12.48 28.17
N ASP A 162 11.64 11.55 28.94
CA ASP A 162 12.16 10.28 28.45
C ASP A 162 11.08 9.18 28.37
N HIS A 163 9.87 9.43 28.85
CA HIS A 163 8.77 8.46 28.78
C HIS A 163 8.36 8.20 27.33
N MET A 164 8.28 6.91 26.97
CA MET A 164 7.88 6.47 25.64
C MET A 164 6.79 5.41 25.73
N PRO A 165 5.69 5.51 24.95
CA PRO A 165 5.32 6.60 24.04
C PRO A 165 5.02 7.94 24.74
N PRO A 166 5.16 9.12 24.09
CA PRO A 166 4.85 10.41 24.70
C PRO A 166 3.39 10.51 25.21
N GLU A 167 3.12 11.36 26.20
CA GLU A 167 1.79 11.51 26.84
C GLU A 167 0.63 11.68 25.83
N ASN A 168 0.88 12.38 24.73
CA ASN A 168 -0.12 12.62 23.67
C ASN A 168 -0.32 11.43 22.71
N LYS A 169 0.30 10.28 22.97
CA LYS A 169 0.18 9.04 22.19
C LYS A 169 -0.44 7.94 23.03
N ARG A 170 -1.00 6.95 22.32
CA ARG A 170 -1.66 5.80 22.95
C ARG A 170 -0.62 4.93 23.66
N GLN A 171 -0.83 4.77 24.96
CA GLN A 171 0.03 3.99 25.83
C GLN A 171 -0.22 2.48 25.67
N PRO A 172 0.81 1.63 25.83
CA PRO A 172 0.63 0.20 25.94
C PRO A 172 -0.21 -0.18 27.16
N THR A 173 -1.02 -1.22 27.03
CA THR A 173 -1.75 -1.79 28.17
C THR A 173 -0.82 -2.63 29.05
N ALA A 174 -1.25 -2.96 30.28
CA ALA A 174 -0.48 -3.82 31.18
C ALA A 174 -0.15 -5.18 30.53
N ALA A 175 -1.13 -5.83 29.87
CA ALA A 175 -0.92 -7.10 29.18
C ALA A 175 0.05 -6.99 27.99
N GLU A 176 0.02 -5.88 27.25
CA GLU A 176 0.99 -5.60 26.18
C GLU A 176 2.40 -5.41 26.75
N LEU A 177 2.55 -4.74 27.90
CA LEU A 177 3.83 -4.56 28.58
C LEU A 177 4.36 -5.90 29.15
N ASP A 178 3.48 -6.72 29.72
CA ASP A 178 3.83 -8.04 30.24
C ASP A 178 4.33 -8.99 29.13
N LEU A 179 3.73 -8.91 27.93
CA LEU A 179 4.20 -9.64 26.75
C LEU A 179 5.65 -9.25 26.38
N VAL A 180 5.95 -7.94 26.37
CA VAL A 180 7.32 -7.44 26.09
C VAL A 180 8.30 -7.90 27.18
N ARG A 181 7.91 -7.80 28.46
CA ARG A 181 8.73 -8.25 29.61
C ARG A 181 9.03 -9.75 29.54
N ALA A 182 8.03 -10.58 29.24
CA ALA A 182 8.18 -12.03 29.12
C ALA A 182 9.13 -12.40 27.96
N TRP A 183 9.03 -11.70 26.83
CA TRP A 183 9.93 -11.91 25.70
C TRP A 183 11.38 -11.60 26.04
N ILE A 184 11.64 -10.47 26.71
CA ILE A 184 12.99 -10.09 27.14
C ILE A 184 13.53 -11.09 28.17
N ALA A 185 12.71 -11.48 29.15
CA ALA A 185 13.08 -12.48 30.17
C ALA A 185 13.46 -13.83 29.56
N ALA A 186 12.81 -14.21 28.46
CA ALA A 186 13.12 -15.43 27.71
C ALA A 186 14.36 -15.33 26.81
N GLY A 187 15.07 -14.20 26.84
CA GLY A 187 16.29 -13.97 26.08
C GLY A 187 16.09 -13.24 24.74
N ALA A 188 14.98 -12.52 24.58
CA ALA A 188 14.69 -11.66 23.44
C ALA A 188 14.85 -12.35 22.06
N SER A 189 14.46 -13.63 21.97
CA SER A 189 14.59 -14.41 20.73
C SER A 189 13.54 -14.00 19.70
N PHE A 190 13.97 -13.73 18.46
CA PHE A 190 13.08 -13.44 17.34
C PHE A 190 12.47 -14.68 16.68
N THR A 191 12.98 -15.88 17.00
CA THR A 191 12.60 -17.13 16.32
C THR A 191 12.05 -18.19 17.25
N ALA A 192 12.44 -18.18 18.53
CA ALA A 192 11.96 -19.15 19.51
C ALA A 192 10.71 -18.64 20.22
N PRO A 193 9.70 -19.50 20.44
CA PRO A 193 8.57 -19.15 21.29
C PRO A 193 9.03 -18.99 22.75
N PHE A 194 8.30 -18.19 23.51
CA PHE A 194 8.59 -17.89 24.91
C PHE A 194 7.35 -18.06 25.80
N PRO A 195 7.51 -18.52 27.04
CA PRO A 195 6.38 -18.69 27.95
C PRO A 195 5.93 -17.34 28.53
N LEU A 196 4.61 -17.16 28.63
CA LEU A 196 4.02 -16.09 29.42
C LEU A 196 3.96 -16.46 30.91
N ALA A 197 3.88 -15.44 31.77
CA ALA A 197 3.71 -15.62 33.20
C ALA A 197 2.36 -16.32 33.51
N GLU A 198 2.34 -17.05 34.62
CA GLU A 198 1.17 -17.80 35.08
C GLU A 198 0.00 -16.83 35.36
N GLY A 199 -1.13 -17.03 34.67
CA GLY A 199 -2.30 -16.15 34.73
C GLY A 199 -2.26 -14.93 33.80
N ALA A 200 -1.22 -14.77 32.96
CA ALA A 200 -1.20 -13.74 31.93
C ALA A 200 -2.01 -14.17 30.71
N GLU A 201 -2.93 -13.31 30.26
CA GLU A 201 -3.66 -13.49 29.01
C GLU A 201 -2.85 -12.88 27.85
N LEU A 202 -2.90 -13.53 26.68
CA LEU A 202 -2.39 -12.92 25.46
C LEU A 202 -3.19 -11.64 25.19
N PRO A 203 -2.53 -10.47 25.06
CA PRO A 203 -3.26 -9.25 24.76
C PRO A 203 -4.00 -9.44 23.44
N ALA A 204 -5.24 -8.94 23.37
CA ALA A 204 -5.94 -8.81 22.10
C ALA A 204 -5.16 -7.81 21.25
N ILE A 205 -4.25 -8.32 20.44
CA ILE A 205 -3.42 -7.51 19.55
C ILE A 205 -4.40 -6.74 18.69
N PRO A 206 -4.35 -5.39 18.68
CA PRO A 206 -5.10 -4.65 17.71
C PRO A 206 -4.60 -5.14 16.36
N LEU A 207 -5.47 -5.78 15.57
CA LEU A 207 -5.23 -6.02 14.17
C LEU A 207 -4.77 -4.68 13.63
N VAL A 208 -3.46 -4.55 13.37
CA VAL A 208 -2.97 -3.51 12.49
C VAL A 208 -3.73 -3.84 11.23
N GLU A 209 -4.75 -3.05 10.91
CA GLU A 209 -5.44 -3.13 9.64
C GLU A 209 -4.32 -3.18 8.61
N GLU A 210 -4.09 -4.39 8.09
CA GLU A 210 -3.26 -4.63 6.95
C GLU A 210 -3.84 -3.68 5.92
N GLU A 211 -3.10 -2.61 5.56
CA GLU A 211 -3.59 -1.49 4.73
C GLU A 211 -4.61 -2.04 3.76
N GLU A 212 -5.91 -1.80 4.04
CA GLU A 212 -6.98 -2.61 3.49
C GLU A 212 -6.77 -2.64 1.99
N LYS A 213 -6.41 -3.82 1.47
CA LYS A 213 -5.89 -3.93 0.11
C LYS A 213 -7.03 -3.51 -0.80
N LEU A 214 -6.89 -2.31 -1.34
CA LEU A 214 -7.98 -1.63 -1.98
C LEU A 214 -8.53 -2.54 -3.09
N GLY A 215 -9.85 -2.64 -3.18
CA GLY A 215 -10.48 -3.34 -4.30
C GLY A 215 -10.00 -2.75 -5.64
N PRO A 216 -10.15 -3.47 -6.75
CA PRO A 216 -9.93 -2.85 -8.06
C PRO A 216 -10.88 -1.67 -8.24
N ALA A 217 -10.35 -0.53 -8.67
CA ALA A 217 -11.14 0.65 -8.95
C ALA A 217 -12.27 0.36 -9.99
N PRO A 218 -13.44 1.01 -9.86
CA PRO A 218 -14.56 0.82 -10.78
C PRO A 218 -14.16 0.97 -12.26
N ALA A 219 -14.26 -0.14 -13.01
CA ALA A 219 -13.80 -0.21 -14.39
C ALA A 219 -14.57 0.72 -15.33
N ASP A 220 -15.84 0.97 -15.03
CA ASP A 220 -16.71 1.92 -15.73
C ASP A 220 -16.27 3.37 -15.52
N ALA A 221 -15.88 3.74 -14.28
CA ALA A 221 -15.34 5.07 -13.99
C ALA A 221 -13.99 5.31 -14.69
N ILE A 222 -13.09 4.31 -14.68
CA ILE A 222 -11.83 4.37 -15.44
C ILE A 222 -12.12 4.51 -16.95
N ALA A 223 -13.09 3.75 -17.47
CA ALA A 223 -13.48 3.86 -18.87
C ALA A 223 -14.06 5.24 -19.21
N ALA A 224 -14.84 5.85 -18.32
CA ALA A 224 -15.39 7.20 -18.50
C ALA A 224 -14.29 8.26 -18.59
N LEU A 225 -13.26 8.16 -17.75
CA LEU A 225 -12.07 9.03 -17.80
C LEU A 225 -11.29 8.86 -19.11
N ARG A 226 -11.01 7.61 -19.51
CA ARG A 226 -10.28 7.30 -20.76
C ARG A 226 -11.03 7.75 -22.01
N ASN A 227 -12.36 7.65 -22.02
CA ASN A 227 -13.20 8.15 -23.11
C ASN A 227 -13.13 9.68 -23.27
N LYS A 228 -12.76 10.39 -22.20
CA LYS A 228 -12.50 11.83 -22.21
C LYS A 228 -11.02 12.17 -22.42
N LEU A 229 -10.19 11.21 -22.81
CA LEU A 229 -8.74 11.39 -23.00
C LEU A 229 -8.00 11.79 -21.72
N VAL A 230 -8.54 11.47 -20.55
CA VAL A 230 -7.85 11.60 -19.27
C VAL A 230 -6.94 10.40 -19.08
N HIS A 231 -5.69 10.64 -18.69
CA HIS A 231 -4.74 9.57 -18.41
C HIS A 231 -5.07 8.95 -17.05
N VAL A 232 -5.19 7.61 -17.01
CA VAL A 232 -5.44 6.85 -15.77
C VAL A 232 -4.56 5.61 -15.76
N GLN A 233 -3.68 5.54 -14.77
CA GLN A 233 -2.75 4.44 -14.56
C GLN A 233 -2.80 3.96 -13.11
N VAL A 234 -2.63 2.66 -12.90
CA VAL A 234 -2.43 2.10 -11.55
C VAL A 234 -0.99 2.36 -11.14
N VAL A 235 -0.78 3.07 -10.03
CA VAL A 235 0.55 3.45 -9.52
C VAL A 235 1.30 2.23 -9.01
N ALA A 236 0.61 1.35 -8.26
CA ALA A 236 1.16 0.09 -7.80
C ALA A 236 0.11 -1.02 -7.90
N ALA A 237 0.46 -2.13 -8.57
CA ALA A 237 -0.46 -3.22 -8.90
C ALA A 237 -0.96 -4.00 -7.68
N ASP A 238 -0.30 -3.83 -6.54
CA ASP A 238 -0.63 -4.39 -5.25
C ASP A 238 -1.60 -3.51 -4.45
N THR A 239 -1.54 -2.18 -4.57
CA THR A 239 -2.39 -1.25 -3.82
C THR A 239 -3.62 -0.77 -4.58
N ASN A 240 -3.73 -1.02 -5.89
CA ASN A 240 -4.82 -0.53 -6.76
C ASN A 240 -5.03 0.99 -6.71
N GLU A 241 -4.01 1.74 -6.29
CA GLU A 241 -3.99 3.20 -6.32
C GLU A 241 -3.87 3.72 -7.74
N LEU A 242 -4.53 4.84 -8.01
CA LEU A 242 -4.60 5.46 -9.32
C LEU A 242 -3.81 6.75 -9.37
N TRP A 243 -3.13 6.93 -10.50
CA TRP A 243 -2.68 8.20 -11.01
C TRP A 243 -3.65 8.67 -12.07
N VAL A 244 -4.23 9.84 -11.86
CA VAL A 244 -5.16 10.48 -12.78
C VAL A 244 -4.58 11.82 -13.24
N ASP A 245 -4.42 11.99 -14.55
CA ASP A 245 -3.85 13.20 -15.15
C ASP A 245 -4.75 13.79 -16.24
N PHE A 246 -5.22 15.02 -15.99
CA PHE A 246 -6.10 15.79 -16.86
C PHE A 246 -5.36 16.73 -17.82
N SER A 247 -4.03 16.74 -17.84
CA SER A 247 -3.21 17.71 -18.60
C SER A 247 -3.53 17.75 -20.09
N ALA A 248 -3.93 16.63 -20.69
CA ALA A 248 -4.28 16.54 -22.11
C ALA A 248 -5.61 17.23 -22.45
N VAL A 249 -6.51 17.39 -21.48
CA VAL A 249 -7.85 17.96 -21.66
C VAL A 249 -8.13 19.14 -20.73
N CYS A 250 -7.09 19.70 -20.11
CA CYS A 250 -7.19 20.75 -19.09
C CYS A 250 -8.12 21.92 -19.49
N ASP A 251 -8.06 22.36 -20.75
CA ASP A 251 -8.92 23.41 -21.34
C ASP A 251 -10.42 23.06 -21.39
N GLN A 252 -10.82 21.83 -21.08
CA GLN A 252 -12.22 21.36 -21.13
C GLN A 252 -12.74 20.93 -19.76
N ILE A 253 -11.91 21.05 -18.72
CA ILE A 253 -12.20 20.56 -17.38
C ILE A 253 -12.45 21.75 -16.45
N GLY A 254 -13.63 21.78 -15.84
CA GLY A 254 -13.98 22.65 -14.73
C GLY A 254 -14.56 21.86 -13.56
N ASP A 255 -15.07 22.56 -12.55
CA ASP A 255 -15.54 21.94 -11.29
C ASP A 255 -16.55 20.82 -11.52
N ARG A 256 -17.52 21.03 -12.42
CA ARG A 256 -18.59 20.06 -12.66
C ARG A 256 -18.05 18.76 -13.22
N GLU A 257 -17.11 18.84 -14.15
CA GLU A 257 -16.51 17.68 -14.78
C GLU A 257 -15.67 16.91 -13.77
N VAL A 258 -14.84 17.60 -12.98
CA VAL A 258 -14.03 16.97 -11.91
C VAL A 258 -14.93 16.25 -10.90
N LEU A 259 -15.94 16.93 -10.36
CA LEU A 259 -16.87 16.35 -9.40
C LEU A 259 -17.60 15.12 -9.97
N SER A 260 -17.99 15.16 -11.25
CA SER A 260 -18.70 14.04 -11.88
C SER A 260 -17.81 12.84 -12.22
N LEU A 261 -16.53 13.09 -12.53
CA LEU A 261 -15.61 12.07 -13.03
C LEU A 261 -14.79 11.43 -11.92
N LEU A 262 -14.50 12.17 -10.86
CA LEU A 262 -13.64 11.70 -9.76
C LEU A 262 -14.42 11.17 -8.56
N ALA A 263 -15.68 11.55 -8.35
CA ALA A 263 -16.47 11.04 -7.22
C ALA A 263 -16.51 9.50 -7.11
N PRO A 264 -16.62 8.73 -8.21
CA PRO A 264 -16.58 7.26 -8.11
C PRO A 264 -15.20 6.67 -7.78
N LEU A 265 -14.15 7.50 -7.72
CA LEU A 265 -12.75 7.10 -7.60
C LEU A 265 -12.06 7.75 -6.39
N GLU A 266 -12.80 8.44 -5.52
CA GLU A 266 -12.27 9.21 -4.39
C GLU A 266 -11.31 8.40 -3.51
N ASP A 267 -11.67 7.16 -3.18
CA ASP A 267 -10.86 6.26 -2.36
C ASP A 267 -9.63 5.67 -3.07
N HIS A 268 -9.55 5.80 -4.39
CA HIS A 268 -8.52 5.15 -5.22
C HIS A 268 -7.42 6.10 -5.69
N ILE A 269 -7.58 7.42 -5.56
CA ILE A 269 -6.65 8.38 -6.15
C ILE A 269 -5.47 8.66 -5.20
N ALA A 270 -4.26 8.34 -5.64
CA ALA A 270 -3.03 8.66 -4.93
C ALA A 270 -2.25 9.81 -5.59
N ASP A 271 -2.29 9.89 -6.91
CA ASP A 271 -1.58 10.93 -7.67
C ASP A 271 -2.62 11.64 -8.57
N LEU A 272 -2.78 12.96 -8.43
CA LEU A 272 -3.78 13.74 -9.15
C LEU A 272 -3.16 14.98 -9.80
N THR A 273 -3.28 15.07 -11.12
CA THR A 273 -2.86 16.24 -11.90
C THR A 273 -4.07 16.95 -12.48
N LEU A 274 -4.35 18.15 -11.95
CA LEU A 274 -5.39 19.07 -12.40
C LEU A 274 -4.80 20.37 -12.98
N SER A 275 -3.52 20.34 -13.36
CA SER A 275 -2.83 21.51 -13.88
C SER A 275 -3.53 22.13 -15.09
N ARG A 276 -3.57 23.46 -15.17
CA ARG A 276 -4.16 24.27 -16.24
C ARG A 276 -5.67 24.08 -16.45
N THR A 277 -6.35 23.43 -15.52
CA THR A 277 -7.81 23.27 -15.58
C THR A 277 -8.52 24.54 -15.10
N ARG A 278 -9.81 24.69 -15.43
CA ARG A 278 -10.64 25.82 -14.98
C ARG A 278 -11.38 25.52 -13.68
N ILE A 279 -10.75 24.76 -12.79
CA ILE A 279 -11.31 24.43 -11.49
C ILE A 279 -11.16 25.60 -10.52
N SER A 280 -12.12 25.71 -9.61
CA SER A 280 -12.16 26.63 -8.48
C SER A 280 -12.24 25.86 -7.16
N ASP A 281 -12.30 26.59 -6.05
CA ASP A 281 -12.38 26.02 -4.70
C ASP A 281 -13.53 25.01 -4.51
N LYS A 282 -14.55 25.03 -5.38
CA LYS A 282 -15.65 24.05 -5.36
C LYS A 282 -15.20 22.63 -5.65
N ALA A 283 -14.23 22.44 -6.53
CA ALA A 283 -13.68 21.12 -6.81
C ALA A 283 -12.84 20.58 -5.64
N MET A 284 -12.27 21.49 -4.83
CA MET A 284 -11.39 21.12 -3.73
C MET A 284 -12.09 20.39 -2.59
N VAL A 285 -13.40 20.55 -2.43
CA VAL A 285 -14.19 19.77 -1.46
C VAL A 285 -14.00 18.27 -1.71
N LEU A 286 -14.17 17.83 -2.96
CA LEU A 286 -13.97 16.42 -3.31
C LEU A 286 -12.50 16.00 -3.21
N VAL A 287 -11.56 16.90 -3.52
CA VAL A 287 -10.12 16.60 -3.39
C VAL A 287 -9.73 16.41 -1.93
N GLY A 288 -10.34 17.17 -1.01
CA GLY A 288 -10.18 17.02 0.44
C GLY A 288 -10.66 15.67 0.98
N ASP A 289 -11.65 15.06 0.32
CA ASP A 289 -12.16 13.72 0.69
C ASP A 289 -11.20 12.58 0.25
N MET A 290 -10.19 12.85 -0.59
CA MET A 290 -9.26 11.84 -1.12
C MET A 290 -8.15 11.48 -0.12
N LEU A 291 -8.48 10.78 0.97
CA LEU A 291 -7.58 10.54 2.11
C LEU A 291 -6.25 9.82 1.79
N ARG A 292 -6.12 9.22 0.59
CA ARG A 292 -4.90 8.52 0.13
C ARG A 292 -4.03 9.35 -0.82
N LEU A 293 -4.39 10.62 -1.04
CA LEU A 293 -3.67 11.51 -1.94
C LEU A 293 -2.24 11.76 -1.45
N ARG A 294 -1.25 11.47 -2.30
CA ARG A 294 0.19 11.69 -2.07
C ARG A 294 0.75 12.81 -2.92
N ARG A 295 0.31 12.93 -4.17
CA ARG A 295 0.77 13.97 -5.09
C ARG A 295 -0.40 14.72 -5.69
N LEU A 296 -0.32 16.05 -5.61
CA LEU A 296 -1.36 16.93 -6.15
C LEU A 296 -0.72 18.08 -6.96
N ASP A 297 -1.03 18.16 -8.25
CA ASP A 297 -0.64 19.29 -9.11
C ASP A 297 -1.85 20.16 -9.48
N LEU A 298 -1.91 21.36 -8.90
CA LEU A 298 -2.92 22.40 -9.11
C LEU A 298 -2.37 23.61 -9.86
N ARG A 299 -1.23 23.48 -10.55
CA ARG A 299 -0.59 24.61 -11.22
C ARG A 299 -1.51 25.27 -12.24
N GLN A 300 -1.50 26.60 -12.32
CA GLN A 300 -2.31 27.39 -13.26
C GLN A 300 -3.82 27.09 -13.14
N THR A 301 -4.36 27.09 -11.92
CA THR A 301 -5.79 26.92 -11.63
C THR A 301 -6.35 28.14 -10.90
N ASP A 302 -7.67 28.24 -10.76
CA ASP A 302 -8.35 29.33 -10.05
C ASP A 302 -8.51 29.06 -8.54
N ILE A 303 -7.69 28.17 -7.97
CA ILE A 303 -7.72 27.82 -6.54
C ILE A 303 -7.18 28.98 -5.67
N THR A 304 -7.87 29.21 -4.56
CA THR A 304 -7.53 30.20 -3.53
C THR A 304 -7.19 29.53 -2.20
N ASP A 305 -6.87 30.34 -1.17
CA ASP A 305 -6.66 29.87 0.20
C ASP A 305 -7.90 29.14 0.77
N VAL A 306 -9.10 29.49 0.32
CA VAL A 306 -10.35 28.83 0.73
C VAL A 306 -10.38 27.39 0.24
N GLY A 307 -10.07 27.14 -1.04
CA GLY A 307 -10.01 25.79 -1.58
C GLY A 307 -8.85 24.99 -1.01
N LEU A 308 -7.72 25.64 -0.71
CA LEU A 308 -6.57 24.98 -0.10
C LEU A 308 -6.90 24.49 1.33
N ALA A 309 -7.73 25.22 2.08
CA ALA A 309 -8.15 24.85 3.44
C ALA A 309 -8.90 23.51 3.50
N GLU A 310 -9.48 23.02 2.39
CA GLU A 310 -10.11 21.70 2.33
C GLU A 310 -9.09 20.56 2.44
N LEU A 311 -7.79 20.83 2.24
CA LEU A 311 -6.74 19.82 2.43
C LEU A 311 -6.33 19.62 3.90
N ASN A 312 -6.96 20.34 4.84
CA ASN A 312 -6.68 20.17 6.26
C ASN A 312 -7.07 18.76 6.72
N GLY A 313 -6.10 17.99 7.20
CA GLY A 313 -6.30 16.62 7.68
C GLY A 313 -5.75 15.53 6.76
N HIS A 314 -5.15 15.88 5.60
CA HIS A 314 -4.42 14.89 4.82
C HIS A 314 -3.15 14.44 5.54
N GLU A 315 -3.10 13.16 5.88
CA GLU A 315 -1.94 12.54 6.53
C GLU A 315 -0.98 11.86 5.53
N THR A 316 -1.29 11.85 4.24
CA THR A 316 -0.50 11.14 3.21
C THR A 316 0.12 12.04 2.15
N LEU A 317 -0.23 13.34 2.12
CA LEU A 317 0.17 14.24 1.05
C LEU A 317 1.66 14.59 1.15
N GLU A 318 2.45 14.17 0.16
CA GLU A 318 3.90 14.33 0.11
C GLU A 318 4.33 15.47 -0.83
N GLU A 319 3.66 15.65 -1.97
CA GLU A 319 4.04 16.63 -2.98
C GLU A 319 2.83 17.48 -3.41
N LEU A 320 2.99 18.81 -3.36
CA LEU A 320 1.93 19.76 -3.69
C LEU A 320 2.44 20.88 -4.60
N ASN A 321 1.89 21.00 -5.81
CA ASN A 321 2.22 22.08 -6.74
C ASN A 321 1.08 23.11 -6.81
N LEU A 322 1.37 24.32 -6.33
CA LEU A 322 0.45 25.46 -6.29
C LEU A 322 0.95 26.61 -7.17
N SER A 323 1.85 26.35 -8.11
CA SER A 323 2.44 27.40 -8.94
C SER A 323 1.36 28.11 -9.78
N GLN A 324 1.41 29.44 -9.90
CA GLN A 324 0.44 30.24 -10.66
C GLN A 324 -1.02 30.03 -10.21
N THR A 325 -1.24 29.97 -8.89
CA THR A 325 -2.56 29.99 -8.25
C THR A 325 -2.83 31.36 -7.61
N LYS A 326 -3.95 31.52 -6.88
CA LYS A 326 -4.40 32.81 -6.31
C LYS A 326 -4.44 32.78 -4.78
N LEU A 327 -3.33 32.44 -4.16
CA LEU A 327 -3.20 32.30 -2.70
C LEU A 327 -2.95 33.65 -2.02
N ASN A 328 -3.26 33.69 -0.72
CA ASN A 328 -2.92 34.78 0.19
C ASN A 328 -2.24 34.20 1.47
N ALA A 329 -1.88 35.05 2.42
CA ALA A 329 -1.16 34.65 3.64
C ALA A 329 -1.85 33.55 4.47
N ASN A 330 -3.18 33.38 4.41
CA ASN A 330 -3.90 32.34 5.15
C ASN A 330 -3.56 30.93 4.66
N ALA A 331 -3.12 30.78 3.40
CA ALA A 331 -2.71 29.49 2.84
C ALA A 331 -1.53 28.86 3.61
N LEU A 332 -0.74 29.69 4.32
CA LEU A 332 0.39 29.23 5.11
C LEU A 332 -0.04 28.33 6.28
N GLU A 333 -1.16 28.64 6.94
CA GLU A 333 -1.68 27.84 8.06
C GLU A 333 -2.02 26.42 7.60
N THR A 334 -2.69 26.30 6.44
CA THR A 334 -3.00 24.99 5.86
C THR A 334 -1.74 24.23 5.49
N LEU A 335 -0.77 24.86 4.82
CA LEU A 335 0.50 24.21 4.45
C LEU A 335 1.26 23.69 5.67
N LEU A 336 1.26 24.44 6.78
CA LEU A 336 1.88 24.03 8.03
C LEU A 336 1.17 22.87 8.73
N SER A 337 -0.11 22.65 8.45
CA SER A 337 -0.88 21.52 9.00
C SER A 337 -0.56 20.18 8.34
N LEU A 338 0.00 20.20 7.12
CA LEU A 338 0.28 19.02 6.30
C LEU A 338 1.60 18.34 6.74
N ASN A 339 1.50 17.48 7.74
CA ASN A 339 2.65 16.90 8.44
C ASN A 339 3.55 15.99 7.60
N GLN A 340 3.06 15.44 6.48
CA GLN A 340 3.85 14.60 5.57
C GLN A 340 4.35 15.35 4.33
N LEU A 341 4.08 16.66 4.21
CA LEU A 341 4.44 17.41 3.01
C LEU A 341 5.97 17.51 2.91
N GLN A 342 6.51 16.97 1.82
CA GLN A 342 7.94 16.92 1.52
C GLN A 342 8.34 17.90 0.42
N LYS A 343 7.44 18.30 -0.50
CA LYS A 343 7.76 19.27 -1.56
C LYS A 343 6.58 20.18 -1.84
N VAL A 344 6.86 21.47 -1.98
CA VAL A 344 5.85 22.46 -2.34
C VAL A 344 6.38 23.43 -3.38
N TRP A 345 5.65 23.58 -4.49
CA TRP A 345 5.97 24.57 -5.51
C TRP A 345 5.00 25.75 -5.39
N LEU A 346 5.54 26.94 -5.17
CA LEU A 346 4.78 28.16 -4.88
C LEU A 346 5.02 29.29 -5.89
N TRP A 347 5.70 29.00 -7.01
CA TRP A 347 6.07 30.00 -8.01
C TRP A 347 4.85 30.77 -8.53
N ASP A 348 4.86 32.10 -8.41
CA ASP A 348 3.77 33.00 -8.83
C ASP A 348 2.38 32.62 -8.24
N SER A 349 2.36 32.02 -7.05
CA SER A 349 1.12 31.61 -6.36
C SER A 349 0.38 32.74 -5.64
N GLY A 350 0.94 33.97 -5.61
CA GLY A 350 0.45 35.08 -4.79
C GLY A 350 0.89 35.03 -3.32
N LEU A 351 1.51 33.93 -2.88
CA LEU A 351 2.08 33.79 -1.55
C LEU A 351 3.52 34.32 -1.53
N GLU A 352 3.76 35.44 -0.83
CA GLU A 352 5.11 35.91 -0.53
C GLU A 352 5.62 35.17 0.72
N VAL A 353 6.43 34.13 0.51
CA VAL A 353 7.06 33.38 1.61
C VAL A 353 8.54 33.73 1.67
N ASP A 354 8.96 34.27 2.81
CA ASP A 354 10.38 34.39 3.12
C ASP A 354 10.90 33.00 3.51
N SER A 355 12.09 32.61 3.03
CA SER A 355 12.67 31.28 3.28
C SER A 355 12.84 30.95 4.77
N ASP A 356 12.74 31.96 5.62
CA ASP A 356 12.86 31.90 7.07
C ASP A 356 11.51 31.69 7.80
N THR A 357 10.36 31.90 7.12
CA THR A 357 9.01 31.87 7.73
C THR A 357 8.32 30.51 7.69
N LEU A 358 8.65 29.66 6.71
CA LEU A 358 8.34 28.24 6.77
C LEU A 358 9.51 27.58 7.51
N PRO A 359 9.36 27.18 8.79
CA PRO A 359 10.47 26.62 9.52
C PRO A 359 11.00 25.41 8.76
N GLN A 360 12.30 25.46 8.47
CA GLN A 360 13.15 24.34 8.03
C GLN A 360 13.05 23.09 8.95
N ALA A 361 12.18 23.11 9.96
CA ALA A 361 11.81 22.01 10.84
C ALA A 361 10.93 20.95 10.16
N ALA A 362 10.27 21.25 9.03
CA ALA A 362 9.70 20.23 8.14
C ALA A 362 10.79 19.76 7.16
N VAL A 363 11.60 18.79 7.60
CA VAL A 363 12.72 18.21 6.84
C VAL A 363 12.25 17.81 5.43
N GLY A 364 12.71 18.55 4.41
CA GLY A 364 12.61 18.14 3.01
C GLY A 364 11.86 19.08 2.07
N VAL A 365 11.07 20.05 2.57
CA VAL A 365 10.25 20.95 1.74
C VAL A 365 11.12 21.81 0.82
N VAL A 366 11.33 21.33 -0.41
CA VAL A 366 11.93 22.12 -1.49
C VAL A 366 10.91 23.15 -1.93
N ILE A 367 11.08 24.40 -1.47
CA ILE A 367 10.37 25.57 -1.97
C ILE A 367 11.12 26.02 -3.22
N ASP A 368 10.66 25.58 -4.39
CA ASP A 368 11.22 26.06 -5.65
C ASP A 368 10.53 27.36 -6.07
N ASN A 369 11.19 28.48 -5.73
CA ASN A 369 10.83 29.82 -6.18
C ASN A 369 11.59 30.21 -7.47
N ALA A 370 12.36 29.30 -8.08
CA ALA A 370 13.18 29.64 -9.23
C ALA A 370 12.33 30.02 -10.44
N GLU A 371 12.79 31.00 -11.21
CA GLU A 371 12.32 31.20 -12.58
C GLU A 371 12.39 29.85 -13.31
N ILE A 372 11.25 29.40 -13.82
CA ILE A 372 11.23 28.38 -14.87
C ILE A 372 12.01 29.00 -16.04
N THR A 373 13.32 28.76 -16.08
CA THR A 373 14.11 29.08 -17.24
C THR A 373 13.50 28.26 -18.35
N ALA A 374 12.83 28.97 -19.27
CA ALA A 374 12.17 28.39 -20.43
C ALA A 374 13.11 27.40 -21.11
N ILE A 375 12.83 26.11 -20.96
CA ILE A 375 13.35 25.11 -21.88
C ILE A 375 12.41 25.14 -23.08
N GLY A 376 12.79 25.96 -24.07
CA GLY A 376 12.36 25.80 -25.45
C GLY A 376 11.16 26.63 -25.87
N THR A 377 11.45 27.86 -26.32
CA THR A 377 10.79 28.60 -27.41
C THR A 377 9.30 28.32 -27.69
N ALA A 378 8.49 29.38 -27.60
CA ALA A 378 7.17 29.47 -28.20
C ALA A 378 7.10 28.76 -29.56
N ILE A 379 6.44 27.61 -29.59
CA ILE A 379 6.00 27.00 -30.83
C ILE A 379 4.88 27.92 -31.34
N PRO A 380 4.99 28.53 -32.53
CA PRO A 380 3.89 29.28 -33.10
C PRO A 380 2.68 28.35 -33.17
N ALA A 381 1.52 28.86 -32.73
CA ALA A 381 0.28 28.09 -32.64
C ALA A 381 0.14 27.17 -33.86
N PRO A 382 0.04 25.84 -33.68
CA PRO A 382 -0.12 24.95 -34.82
C PRO A 382 -1.40 25.35 -35.52
N ALA A 383 -1.28 25.62 -36.83
CA ALA A 383 -2.43 25.86 -37.68
C ALA A 383 -3.42 24.71 -37.47
N VAL A 384 -4.70 25.05 -37.32
CA VAL A 384 -5.82 24.11 -37.13
C VAL A 384 -5.65 22.91 -38.06
N VAL A 385 -5.23 21.78 -37.51
CA VAL A 385 -5.10 20.52 -38.24
C VAL A 385 -6.45 19.81 -38.15
N PRO A 386 -7.03 19.32 -39.26
CA PRO A 386 -8.33 18.67 -39.22
C PRO A 386 -8.25 17.37 -38.41
N ALA A 387 -9.35 17.04 -37.72
CA ALA A 387 -9.52 15.79 -37.01
C ALA A 387 -9.31 14.58 -37.94
N VAL A 388 -8.31 13.73 -37.65
CA VAL A 388 -8.02 12.45 -38.31
C VAL A 388 -7.10 11.65 -37.38
N ALA A 389 -7.08 10.33 -37.21
CA ALA A 389 -8.00 9.18 -37.33
C ALA A 389 -7.26 7.99 -36.67
N SER A 390 -8.01 7.00 -36.17
CA SER A 390 -7.62 5.65 -35.71
C SER A 390 -6.39 5.47 -34.79
N LEU A 391 -6.67 4.87 -33.62
CA LEU A 391 -5.77 4.48 -32.53
C LEU A 391 -4.84 3.28 -32.85
N ASP A 392 -4.44 3.10 -34.11
CA ASP A 392 -3.55 2.00 -34.47
C ASP A 392 -2.08 2.45 -34.36
N PRO A 393 -1.20 1.64 -33.74
CA PRO A 393 0.22 1.95 -33.70
C PRO A 393 0.80 2.11 -35.10
N ILE A 394 1.58 3.16 -35.33
CA ILE A 394 2.15 3.47 -36.65
C ILE A 394 3.21 2.43 -37.07
N ASN A 395 3.78 1.70 -36.11
CA ASN A 395 4.90 0.80 -36.31
C ASN A 395 4.53 -0.66 -36.02
N THR A 396 5.06 -1.56 -36.84
CA THR A 396 4.89 -3.02 -36.67
C THR A 396 6.11 -3.69 -36.04
N ALA A 397 7.24 -2.98 -35.95
CA ALA A 397 8.47 -3.42 -35.31
C ALA A 397 8.88 -2.43 -34.21
N CYS A 398 9.35 -2.98 -33.08
CA CYS A 398 9.79 -2.21 -31.92
C CYS A 398 11.06 -1.41 -32.27
N PRO A 399 11.08 -0.07 -32.08
CA PRO A 399 12.24 0.75 -32.44
C PRO A 399 13.47 0.46 -31.57
N VAL A 400 13.28 -0.10 -30.37
CA VAL A 400 14.35 -0.44 -29.43
C VAL A 400 14.99 -1.79 -29.77
N THR A 401 14.18 -2.80 -30.10
CA THR A 401 14.64 -4.20 -30.20
C THR A 401 14.49 -4.83 -31.60
N GLY A 402 13.75 -4.19 -32.51
CA GLY A 402 13.41 -4.71 -33.84
C GLY A 402 12.41 -5.88 -33.85
N LYS A 403 11.90 -6.31 -32.69
CA LYS A 403 10.93 -7.41 -32.55
C LYS A 403 9.50 -6.96 -32.90
N PRO A 404 8.58 -7.88 -33.21
CA PRO A 404 7.17 -7.57 -33.39
C PRO A 404 6.60 -6.83 -32.17
N VAL A 405 5.74 -5.84 -32.42
CA VAL A 405 5.14 -5.02 -31.36
C VAL A 405 3.94 -5.71 -30.72
N ASP A 406 3.69 -5.36 -29.45
CA ASP A 406 2.47 -5.72 -28.73
C ASP A 406 1.71 -4.41 -28.43
N PRO A 407 0.44 -4.26 -28.87
CA PRO A 407 -0.36 -3.05 -28.65
C PRO A 407 -0.52 -2.65 -27.17
N ASN A 408 -0.35 -3.59 -26.23
CA ASN A 408 -0.43 -3.33 -24.79
C ASN A 408 0.74 -2.49 -24.26
N TYR A 409 1.86 -2.45 -24.97
CA TYR A 409 3.01 -1.62 -24.62
C TYR A 409 3.15 -0.55 -25.69
N SER A 410 2.44 0.57 -25.54
CA SER A 410 2.49 1.69 -26.48
C SER A 410 2.68 3.04 -25.78
N VAL A 411 3.26 3.99 -26.50
CA VAL A 411 3.43 5.38 -26.05
C VAL A 411 2.99 6.33 -27.16
N VAL A 412 2.59 7.55 -26.80
CA VAL A 412 2.33 8.61 -27.77
C VAL A 412 3.57 9.47 -27.90
N PHE A 413 4.12 9.58 -29.11
CA PHE A 413 5.28 10.41 -29.42
C PHE A 413 4.96 11.22 -30.68
N GLU A 414 5.14 12.54 -30.63
CA GLU A 414 4.82 13.47 -31.73
C GLU A 414 3.39 13.33 -32.29
N GLY A 415 2.43 12.97 -31.43
CA GLY A 415 1.01 12.82 -31.81
C GLY A 415 0.66 11.48 -32.47
N GLN A 416 1.59 10.52 -32.47
CA GLN A 416 1.39 9.18 -33.03
C GLN A 416 1.60 8.09 -31.97
N VAL A 417 0.83 7.00 -32.08
CA VAL A 417 0.96 5.85 -31.18
C VAL A 417 2.09 4.96 -31.68
N ILE A 418 3.10 4.71 -30.84
CA ILE A 418 4.21 3.79 -31.09
C ILE A 418 4.06 2.59 -30.17
N ALA A 419 4.02 1.37 -30.72
CA ALA A 419 3.98 0.13 -29.94
C ALA A 419 5.37 -0.50 -29.80
N PHE A 420 5.55 -1.28 -28.73
CA PHE A 420 6.80 -1.92 -28.33
C PHE A 420 6.57 -3.40 -28.05
N CYS A 421 7.65 -4.19 -28.06
CA CYS A 421 7.54 -5.64 -27.84
C CYS A 421 7.54 -6.06 -26.37
N CYS A 422 7.77 -5.12 -25.43
CA CYS A 422 8.03 -5.44 -24.02
C CYS A 422 7.79 -4.24 -23.09
N PRO A 423 7.50 -4.44 -21.78
CA PRO A 423 7.26 -3.35 -20.82
C PRO A 423 8.50 -2.49 -20.53
N ASN A 424 9.71 -3.02 -20.72
CA ASN A 424 10.96 -2.25 -20.52
C ASN A 424 11.33 -1.37 -21.72
N CYS A 425 10.76 -1.66 -22.89
CA CYS A 425 11.10 -1.02 -24.15
C CYS A 425 10.65 0.46 -24.22
N PRO A 426 9.46 0.85 -23.69
CA PRO A 426 9.10 2.26 -23.52
C PRO A 426 10.09 3.06 -22.69
N LYS A 427 10.59 2.49 -21.58
CA LYS A 427 11.55 3.16 -20.69
C LYS A 427 12.88 3.45 -21.42
N THR A 428 13.38 2.48 -22.18
CA THR A 428 14.59 2.66 -23.00
C THR A 428 14.37 3.69 -24.11
N PHE A 429 13.18 3.73 -24.71
CA PHE A 429 12.83 4.72 -25.73
C PHE A 429 12.85 6.15 -25.17
N TRP A 430 12.31 6.37 -23.97
CA TRP A 430 12.27 7.70 -23.34
C TRP A 430 13.60 8.19 -22.77
N ASN A 431 14.56 7.29 -22.53
CA ASN A 431 15.92 7.70 -22.16
C ASN A 431 16.66 8.35 -23.34
N GLU A 432 16.38 7.93 -24.58
CA GLU A 432 17.05 8.44 -25.79
C GLU A 432 16.08 8.55 -27.00
N PRO A 433 15.01 9.37 -26.91
CA PRO A 433 13.93 9.38 -27.91
C PRO A 433 14.41 9.79 -29.30
N ASP A 434 15.35 10.74 -29.38
CA ASP A 434 15.94 11.20 -30.65
C ASP A 434 16.75 10.11 -31.38
N ALA A 435 17.38 9.19 -30.64
CA ALA A 435 18.15 8.09 -31.21
C ALA A 435 17.24 7.02 -31.85
N PHE A 436 16.03 6.87 -31.33
CA PHE A 436 15.02 5.94 -31.84
C PHE A 436 14.06 6.57 -32.83
N ARG A 437 13.98 7.90 -32.90
CA ARG A 437 13.17 8.66 -33.86
C ARG A 437 13.47 8.25 -35.31
N VAL A 438 14.72 8.00 -35.65
CA VAL A 438 15.16 7.60 -37.01
C VAL A 438 14.67 6.19 -37.40
N LYS A 439 14.20 5.39 -36.44
CA LYS A 439 13.72 4.02 -36.65
C LYS A 439 12.20 3.92 -36.72
N LEU A 440 11.50 5.05 -36.60
CA LEU A 440 10.05 5.15 -36.77
C LEU A 440 9.72 5.43 -38.23
N PRO A 441 8.58 4.93 -38.74
CA PRO A 441 8.18 5.04 -40.14
C PRO A 441 7.86 6.47 -40.59
#